data_AF-A0A1V5BQU8-F1
#
_entry.id   AF-A0A1V5BQU8-F1
#
_cell.length_a   1.000
_cell.length_b   1.000
_cell.length_c   1.000
_cell.angle_alpha   90.00
_cell.angle_beta   90.00
_cell.angle_gamma   90.00
#
_symmetry.space_group_name_H-M   'P 1'
#
loop_
_entity.id
_entity.type
_entity.pdbx_description
1 polymer ?
#
loop_
_entity_poly.entity_id
_entity_poly.type
_entity_poly.pdbx_seq_one_letter_code
_entity_poly.pdbx_strand_id
1 'polypeptide(L)'
;MKNSSKTRQELVKEITLLRQRIKELERLETERKLAEEEQESLILHLKEALSQAKVLRGLLRICSSCKRIRNDDGGWEQMEEYIRNRAEVDFSHTYCPECARKLRSQLHQKE
;
A
#
# COMPACT_ATOMS: atom_id res chain seq x y z
N MET A 1 6.18 -66.69 17.97
CA MET A 1 4.91 -65.95 18.13
C MET A 1 5.18 -64.74 19.03
N LYS A 2 5.27 -63.53 18.46
CA LYS A 2 5.44 -62.31 19.30
C LYS A 2 4.16 -62.15 20.13
N ASN A 3 4.32 -62.16 21.44
CA ASN A 3 3.24 -62.30 22.42
C ASN A 3 2.29 -61.08 22.35
N SER A 4 0.97 -61.31 22.24
CA SER A 4 -0.07 -60.26 22.07
C SER A 4 0.03 -59.10 23.09
N SER A 5 0.53 -59.41 24.29
CA SER A 5 0.84 -58.44 25.34
C SER A 5 1.94 -57.43 24.97
N LYS A 6 3.01 -57.86 24.26
CA LYS A 6 4.08 -56.97 23.78
C LYS A 6 3.57 -56.00 22.71
N THR A 7 2.76 -56.47 21.78
CA THR A 7 2.17 -55.65 20.71
C THR A 7 1.24 -54.58 21.28
N ARG A 8 0.45 -54.91 22.30
CA ARG A 8 -0.40 -53.94 23.01
C ARG A 8 0.42 -52.85 23.72
N GLN A 9 1.53 -53.23 24.36
CA GLN A 9 2.40 -52.26 25.04
C GLN A 9 3.11 -51.32 24.05
N GLU A 10 3.53 -51.81 22.89
CA GLU A 10 4.09 -50.98 21.82
C GLU A 10 3.07 -49.97 21.28
N LEU A 11 1.84 -50.41 21.00
CA LEU A 11 0.76 -49.52 20.55
C LEU A 11 0.43 -48.42 21.59
N VAL A 12 0.43 -48.76 22.88
CA VAL A 12 0.20 -47.76 23.95
C VAL A 12 1.33 -46.71 23.99
N LYS A 13 2.59 -47.12 23.76
CA LYS A 13 3.72 -46.18 23.69
C LYS A 13 3.60 -45.25 22.50
N GLU A 14 3.26 -45.77 21.32
CA GLU A 14 3.03 -44.96 20.11
C GLU A 14 1.88 -43.96 20.31
N ILE A 15 0.72 -44.41 20.83
CA ILE A 15 -0.42 -43.52 21.09
C ILE A 15 -0.03 -42.40 22.06
N THR A 16 0.77 -42.71 23.08
CA THR A 16 1.24 -41.71 24.05
C THR A 16 2.15 -40.67 23.39
N LEU A 17 3.07 -41.12 22.54
CA LEU A 17 3.96 -40.23 21.78
C LEU A 17 3.18 -39.35 20.79
N LEU A 18 2.21 -39.93 20.06
CA LEU A 18 1.35 -39.18 19.14
C LEU A 18 0.54 -38.11 19.88
N ARG A 19 0.01 -38.41 21.07
CA ARG A 19 -0.68 -37.42 21.91
C ARG A 19 0.23 -36.27 22.32
N GLN A 20 1.48 -36.55 22.69
CA GLN A 20 2.45 -35.50 22.99
C GLN A 20 2.72 -34.62 21.77
N ARG A 21 2.84 -35.22 20.58
CA ARG A 21 3.08 -34.50 19.34
C ARG A 21 1.89 -33.63 18.92
N ILE A 22 0.66 -34.11 19.08
CA ILE A 22 -0.55 -33.32 18.83
C ILE A 22 -0.57 -32.07 19.72
N LYS A 23 -0.27 -32.22 21.01
CA LYS A 23 -0.22 -31.09 21.94
C LYS A 23 0.83 -30.04 21.57
N GLU A 24 1.96 -30.48 21.03
CA GLU A 24 3.01 -29.58 20.53
C GLU A 24 2.55 -28.84 19.27
N LEU A 25 1.91 -29.53 18.34
CA LEU A 25 1.35 -28.93 17.12
C LEU A 25 0.26 -27.90 17.43
N GLU A 26 -0.63 -28.17 18.38
CA GLU A 26 -1.66 -27.22 18.83
C GLU A 26 -1.07 -25.93 19.38
N ARG A 27 0.05 -26.03 20.12
CA ARG A 27 0.78 -24.84 20.62
C ARG A 27 1.36 -24.02 19.48
N LEU A 28 2.07 -24.68 18.56
CA LEU A 28 2.66 -24.03 17.40
C LEU A 28 1.60 -23.39 16.50
N GLU A 29 0.45 -24.03 16.33
CA GLU A 29 -0.67 -23.45 15.59
C GLU A 29 -1.21 -22.19 16.26
N THR A 30 -1.32 -22.20 17.59
CA THR A 30 -1.78 -21.04 18.36
C THR A 30 -0.79 -19.88 18.25
N GLU A 31 0.51 -20.15 18.40
CA GLU A 31 1.57 -19.15 18.24
C GLU A 31 1.58 -18.57 16.82
N ARG A 32 1.43 -19.42 15.80
CA ARG A 32 1.35 -18.97 14.40
C ARG A 32 0.15 -18.06 14.17
N LYS A 33 -1.04 -18.41 14.69
CA LYS A 33 -2.24 -17.57 14.55
C LYS A 33 -2.06 -16.19 15.17
N LEU A 34 -1.47 -16.11 16.36
CA LEU A 34 -1.19 -14.83 17.01
C LEU A 34 -0.21 -13.98 16.20
N ALA A 35 0.84 -14.60 15.66
CA ALA A 35 1.80 -13.91 14.79
C ALA A 35 1.16 -13.45 13.47
N GLU A 36 0.27 -14.24 12.89
CA GLU A 36 -0.50 -13.89 11.68
C GLU A 36 -1.42 -12.69 11.94
N GLU A 37 -2.14 -12.67 13.06
CA GLU A 37 -3.00 -11.54 13.47
C GLU A 37 -2.19 -10.25 13.69
N GLU A 38 -1.03 -10.35 14.36
CA GLU A 38 -0.13 -9.21 14.55
C GLU A 38 0.43 -8.71 13.21
N GLN A 39 0.83 -9.62 12.33
CA GLN A 39 1.31 -9.30 11.00
C GLN A 39 0.23 -8.60 10.16
N GLU A 40 -1.01 -9.08 10.18
CA GLU A 40 -2.13 -8.45 9.50
C GLU A 40 -2.41 -7.03 10.03
N SER A 41 -2.41 -6.87 11.36
CA SER A 41 -2.55 -5.56 11.99
C SER A 41 -1.46 -4.59 11.56
N LEU A 42 -0.19 -5.04 11.55
CA LEU A 42 0.93 -4.22 11.12
C LEU A 42 0.85 -3.84 9.64
N ILE A 43 0.41 -4.76 8.77
CA ILE A 43 0.19 -4.49 7.35
C ILE A 43 -0.87 -3.39 7.17
N LEU A 44 -1.96 -3.43 7.94
CA LEU A 44 -3.00 -2.39 7.88
C LEU A 44 -2.44 -1.03 8.30
N HIS A 45 -1.74 -0.96 9.43
CA HIS A 45 -1.13 0.28 9.90
C HIS A 45 -0.10 0.84 8.91
N LEU A 46 0.74 -0.01 8.33
CA LEU A 46 1.71 0.41 7.32
C LEU A 46 1.02 0.95 6.07
N LYS A 47 -0.05 0.31 5.59
CA LYS A 47 -0.84 0.79 4.44
C LYS A 47 -1.45 2.16 4.72
N GLU A 48 -1.97 2.38 5.92
CA GLU A 48 -2.53 3.67 6.32
C GLU A 48 -1.45 4.77 6.43
N ALA A 49 -0.29 4.46 7.00
CA ALA A 49 0.83 5.40 7.02
C ALA A 49 1.31 5.75 5.60
N LEU A 50 1.34 4.77 4.69
CA LEU A 50 1.72 4.97 3.29
C LEU A 50 0.69 5.81 2.52
N SER A 51 -0.61 5.65 2.78
CA SER A 51 -1.64 6.46 2.14
C SER A 51 -1.55 7.92 2.57
N GLN A 52 -1.23 8.18 3.84
CA GLN A 52 -1.00 9.54 4.36
C GLN A 52 0.29 10.19 3.85
N ALA A 53 1.31 9.39 3.51
CA ALA A 53 2.57 9.88 2.95
C ALA A 53 2.41 10.43 1.51
N LYS A 54 1.36 10.03 0.77
CA LYS A 54 1.05 10.56 -0.57
C LYS A 54 0.42 11.96 -0.56
N VAL A 55 0.32 12.62 0.59
CA VAL A 55 -0.16 14.01 0.62
C VAL A 55 1.02 14.93 0.32
N LEU A 56 0.91 15.71 -0.76
CA LEU A 56 1.84 16.79 -1.07
C LEU A 56 1.89 17.77 0.12
N ARG A 57 2.97 17.75 0.90
CA ARG A 57 3.17 18.64 2.07
C ARG A 57 4.44 19.46 1.87
N GLY A 58 4.42 20.71 2.35
CA GLY A 58 5.58 21.61 2.35
C GLY A 58 5.58 22.65 1.22
N LEU A 59 6.73 23.33 1.07
CA LEU A 59 6.93 24.41 0.10
C LEU A 59 7.58 23.88 -1.18
N LEU A 60 6.87 23.98 -2.30
CA LEU A 60 7.40 23.62 -3.62
C LEU A 60 8.26 24.75 -4.20
N ARG A 61 9.43 24.38 -4.73
CA ARG A 61 10.30 25.33 -5.44
C ARG A 61 9.84 25.43 -6.89
N ILE A 62 9.18 26.52 -7.24
CA ILE A 62 8.68 26.77 -8.59
C ILE A 62 9.54 27.82 -9.31
N CYS A 63 9.70 27.68 -10.63
CA CYS A 63 10.31 28.71 -11.45
C CYS A 63 9.33 29.88 -11.60
N SER A 64 9.71 31.08 -11.18
CA SER A 64 8.82 32.25 -11.29
C SER A 64 8.40 32.57 -12.72
N SER A 65 9.26 32.25 -13.72
CA SER A 65 9.01 32.56 -15.13
C SER A 65 8.14 31.53 -15.83
N CYS A 66 8.47 30.23 -15.72
CA CYS A 66 7.76 29.17 -16.47
C CYS A 66 6.89 28.25 -15.61
N LYS A 67 6.82 28.49 -14.29
CA LYS A 67 6.01 27.74 -13.31
C LYS A 67 6.30 26.24 -13.18
N ARG A 68 7.34 25.72 -13.86
CA ARG A 68 7.87 24.36 -13.63
C ARG A 68 8.32 24.19 -12.18
N ILE A 69 8.17 22.97 -11.67
CA ILE A 69 8.51 22.60 -10.29
C ILE A 69 9.87 21.90 -10.30
N ARG A 70 10.74 22.26 -9.35
CA ARG A 70 12.00 21.55 -9.15
C ARG A 70 11.73 20.25 -8.40
N ASN A 71 12.08 19.12 -9.00
CA ASN A 71 11.88 17.79 -8.41
C ASN A 71 13.02 17.39 -7.47
N ASP A 72 12.84 16.24 -6.82
CA ASP A 72 13.76 15.73 -5.79
C ASP A 72 15.13 15.34 -6.39
N ASP A 73 15.15 14.94 -7.67
CA ASP A 73 16.38 14.66 -8.44
C ASP A 73 17.10 15.95 -8.91
N GLY A 74 16.55 17.12 -8.59
CA GLY A 74 17.11 18.42 -8.91
C GLY A 74 16.77 18.95 -10.31
N GLY A 75 16.01 18.20 -11.11
CA GLY A 75 15.46 18.57 -12.41
C GLY A 75 14.22 19.46 -12.34
N TRP A 76 13.69 19.85 -13.49
CA TRP A 76 12.50 20.72 -13.61
C TRP A 76 11.42 20.03 -14.45
N GLU A 77 10.23 19.85 -13.87
CA GLU A 77 9.09 19.19 -14.52
C GLU A 77 7.84 20.08 -14.56
N GLN A 78 6.88 19.75 -15.42
CA GLN A 78 5.59 20.47 -15.47
C GLN A 78 4.82 20.26 -14.17
N MET A 79 4.03 21.25 -13.78
CA MET A 79 3.30 21.22 -12.50
C MET A 79 2.30 20.07 -12.45
N GLU A 80 1.57 19.86 -13.53
CA GLU A 80 0.56 18.81 -13.67
C GLU A 80 1.19 17.42 -13.54
N GLU A 81 2.37 17.22 -14.14
CA GLU A 81 3.13 15.98 -14.04
C GLU A 81 3.68 15.77 -12.63
N TYR A 82 4.27 16.82 -12.03
CA TYR A 82 4.76 16.79 -10.65
C TYR A 82 3.68 16.35 -9.66
N ILE A 83 2.48 16.95 -9.78
CA ILE A 83 1.36 16.72 -8.87
C ILE A 83 0.74 15.34 -9.14
N ARG A 84 0.51 14.96 -10.41
CA ARG A 84 -0.04 13.64 -10.75
C ARG A 84 0.82 12.49 -10.23
N ASN A 85 2.15 12.63 -10.26
CA ASN A 85 3.06 11.60 -9.75
C ASN A 85 3.06 11.48 -8.23
N ARG A 86 2.61 12.52 -7.51
CA ARG A 86 2.69 12.63 -6.04
C ARG A 86 1.34 12.73 -5.35
N ALA A 87 0.24 12.79 -6.09
CA ALA A 87 -1.12 12.86 -5.60
C ALA A 87 -2.05 12.08 -6.54
N GLU A 88 -3.09 11.45 -6.00
CA GLU A 88 -4.09 10.72 -6.79
C GLU A 88 -5.07 11.70 -7.47
N VAL A 89 -4.57 12.48 -8.44
CA VAL A 89 -5.35 13.49 -9.18
C VAL A 89 -5.07 13.45 -10.68
N ASP A 90 -6.11 13.67 -11.47
CA ASP A 90 -6.04 13.87 -12.92
C ASP A 90 -6.38 15.30 -13.30
N PHE A 91 -5.79 15.77 -14.41
CA PHE A 91 -5.99 17.14 -14.90
C PHE A 91 -6.78 17.14 -16.21
N SER A 92 -7.81 17.98 -16.26
CA SER A 92 -8.52 18.30 -17.50
C SER A 92 -8.22 19.73 -17.94
N HIS A 93 -8.20 19.96 -19.25
CA HIS A 93 -7.92 21.28 -19.82
C HIS A 93 -9.22 21.89 -20.36
N THR A 94 -9.91 22.63 -19.50
CA THR A 94 -11.15 23.33 -19.85
C THR A 94 -10.95 24.84 -19.78
N TYR A 95 -11.77 25.58 -20.53
CA TYR A 95 -11.80 27.04 -20.42
C TYR A 95 -12.75 27.44 -19.29
N CYS A 96 -12.29 28.30 -18.39
CA CYS A 96 -13.21 28.98 -17.49
C CYS A 96 -14.11 29.96 -18.29
N PRO A 97 -15.25 30.40 -17.72
CA PRO A 97 -16.18 31.28 -18.42
C PRO A 97 -15.53 32.57 -18.95
N GLU A 98 -14.55 33.12 -18.24
CA GLU A 98 -13.83 34.32 -18.66
C GLU A 98 -12.96 34.08 -19.88
N CYS A 99 -12.17 33.00 -19.88
CA CYS A 99 -11.33 32.62 -21.01
C CYS A 99 -12.16 32.26 -22.24
N ALA A 100 -13.27 31.55 -22.05
CA ALA A 100 -14.21 31.25 -23.13
C ALA A 100 -14.80 32.53 -23.76
N ARG A 101 -15.18 33.53 -22.94
CA ARG A 101 -15.64 34.84 -23.44
C ARG A 101 -14.56 35.57 -24.22
N LYS A 102 -13.33 35.65 -23.69
CA LYS A 102 -12.19 36.29 -24.37
C LYS A 102 -11.90 35.63 -25.72
N LEU A 103 -11.85 34.30 -25.75
CA LEU A 103 -11.63 33.55 -26.99
C LEU A 103 -12.72 33.85 -28.02
N ARG A 104 -13.99 33.84 -27.60
CA ARG A 104 -15.12 34.18 -28.47
C ARG A 104 -15.00 35.60 -29.02
N SER A 105 -14.65 36.58 -28.18
CA SER A 105 -14.43 37.97 -28.62
C SER A 105 -13.27 38.09 -29.61
N GLN A 106 -12.18 37.34 -29.43
CA GLN A 106 -11.04 37.35 -30.36
C GLN A 106 -11.36 36.71 -31.71
N LEU A 107 -12.21 35.68 -31.73
CA LEU A 107 -12.66 35.03 -32.97
C LEU A 107 -13.58 35.96 -33.77
N HIS A 108 -14.43 36.75 -33.12
CA HIS A 108 -15.31 37.74 -33.77
C HIS A 108 -14.60 39.05 -34.18
N GLN A 109 -13.32 39.23 -33.88
CA GLN A 109 -12.51 40.40 -34.28
C GLN A 109 -11.66 40.15 -35.53
N LYS A 110 -11.73 38.94 -36.10
CA LYS A 110 -10.95 38.53 -37.28
C LYS A 110 -11.77 38.43 -38.59
N GLU A 111 -12.99 38.98 -38.60
CA GLU A 111 -13.84 39.18 -39.79
C GLU A 111 -13.91 40.69 -40.11
#